data_AF-A0A927LQS8-F1
#
_entry.id   AF-A0A927LQS8-F1
#
_cell.length_a   1.000
_cell.length_b   1.000
_cell.length_c   1.000
_cell.angle_alpha   90.00
_cell.angle_beta   90.00
_cell.angle_gamma   90.00
#
_symmetry.space_group_name_H-M   'P 1'
#
loop_
_entity.id
_entity.type
_entity.pdbx_description
1 polymer ?
#
loop_
_entity_poly.entity_id
_entity_poly.type
_entity_poly.pdbx_seq_one_letter_code
_entity_poly.pdbx_strand_id
1 'polypeptide(L)'
;MTAYKKPAMEISEVQVVLSKYFGSDVTGITPLKGGNLSTVFSFTVLEKEYVIKFSDVAGSFETEKFISTLLSSQGIPFPPCVGLGNYKSLNYLISEKIEGHNLKSCSFEQQHRMIPEVIQILTRMNHVEIGSTIGYLWICKFEWQWR
;
A
#
# COMPACT_ATOMS: atom_id res chain seq x y z
N MET A 1 -3.37 20.49 -20.95
CA MET A 1 -3.53 19.62 -19.77
C MET A 1 -2.39 19.91 -18.82
N THR A 2 -2.66 20.49 -17.65
CA THR A 2 -1.65 20.66 -16.60
C THR A 2 -1.31 19.29 -16.02
N ALA A 3 -0.02 18.98 -15.89
CA ALA A 3 0.43 17.73 -15.26
C ALA A 3 -0.10 17.68 -13.82
N TYR A 4 -0.64 16.53 -13.40
CA TYR A 4 -1.09 16.31 -12.04
C TYR A 4 0.06 16.57 -11.06
N LYS A 5 -0.20 17.38 -10.03
CA LYS A 5 0.78 17.71 -9.00
C LYS A 5 0.48 16.87 -7.76
N LYS A 6 1.39 15.95 -7.48
CA LYS A 6 1.38 15.10 -6.29
C LYS A 6 1.28 15.96 -5.00
N PRO A 7 0.44 15.57 -4.02
CA PRO A 7 0.26 16.34 -2.79
C PRO A 7 1.57 16.47 -2.02
N ALA A 8 1.95 17.69 -1.64
CA ALA A 8 3.08 17.92 -0.75
C ALA A 8 2.64 17.65 0.70
N MET A 9 3.49 16.95 1.45
CA MET A 9 3.28 16.67 2.87
C MET A 9 4.58 16.94 3.60
N GLU A 10 4.53 17.76 4.65
CA GLU A 10 5.68 18.00 5.51
C GLU A 10 5.82 16.87 6.54
N ILE A 11 7.06 16.56 6.94
CA ILE A 11 7.35 15.48 7.90
C ILE A 11 6.62 15.73 9.24
N SER A 12 6.50 17.00 9.66
CA SER A 12 5.78 17.37 10.88
C SER A 12 4.28 17.01 10.81
N GLU A 13 3.66 17.14 9.65
CA GLU A 13 2.26 16.76 9.45
C GLU A 13 2.09 15.23 9.46
N VAL A 14 3.03 14.51 8.84
CA VAL A 14 3.06 13.05 8.89
C VAL A 14 3.19 12.57 10.33
N GLN A 15 4.04 13.20 11.14
CA GLN A 15 4.18 12.86 12.55
C GLN A 15 2.88 13.05 13.33
N VAL A 16 2.14 14.13 13.10
CA VAL A 16 0.81 14.34 13.71
C VAL A 16 -0.15 13.21 13.37
N VAL A 17 -0.21 12.79 12.11
CA VAL A 17 -1.07 11.68 11.66
C VAL A 17 -0.68 10.38 12.36
N LEU A 18 0.61 10.05 12.36
CA LEU A 18 1.11 8.79 12.89
C LEU A 18 0.99 8.72 14.42
N SER A 19 1.32 9.79 15.15
CA SER A 19 1.15 9.85 16.60
C SER A 19 -0.32 9.72 17.01
N LYS A 20 -1.25 10.32 16.25
CA LYS A 20 -2.69 10.15 16.48
C LYS A 20 -3.14 8.70 16.24
N TYR A 21 -2.59 8.03 15.24
CA TYR A 21 -2.97 6.67 14.88
C TYR A 21 -2.44 5.62 15.88
N PHE A 22 -1.15 5.69 16.21
CA PHE A 22 -0.48 4.68 17.04
C PHE A 22 -0.52 4.98 18.54
N GLY A 23 -0.83 6.22 18.94
CA GLY A 23 -0.80 6.64 20.36
C GLY A 23 0.56 6.45 21.02
N SER A 24 1.62 6.32 20.22
CA SER A 24 2.98 5.95 20.63
C SER A 24 3.99 6.82 19.87
N ASP A 25 5.24 6.80 20.34
CA ASP A 25 6.32 7.49 19.66
C ASP A 25 6.64 6.84 18.30
N VAL A 26 6.65 7.68 17.27
CA VAL A 26 6.95 7.31 15.89
C VAL A 26 8.34 7.88 15.57
N THR A 27 9.22 7.04 15.03
CA THR A 27 10.60 7.44 14.72
C THR A 27 10.95 7.13 13.27
N GLY A 28 12.07 7.67 12.79
CA GLY A 28 12.62 7.31 11.48
C GLY A 28 11.77 7.72 10.28
N ILE A 29 10.91 8.75 10.42
CA ILE A 29 10.05 9.22 9.32
C ILE A 29 10.93 9.73 8.18
N THR A 30 10.89 9.02 7.05
CA THR A 30 11.76 9.25 5.89
C THR A 30 10.93 9.26 4.61
N PRO A 31 11.03 10.31 3.78
CA PRO A 31 10.30 10.35 2.51
C PRO A 31 10.86 9.32 1.54
N LEU A 32 9.98 8.50 0.95
CA LEU A 32 10.33 7.56 -0.11
C LEU A 32 10.16 8.21 -1.48
N LYS A 33 11.18 8.09 -2.32
CA LYS A 33 11.17 8.61 -3.69
C LYS A 33 10.37 7.70 -4.61
N GLY A 34 9.64 8.30 -5.55
CA GLY A 34 8.88 7.60 -6.58
C GLY A 34 7.37 7.82 -6.49
N GLY A 35 6.65 7.29 -7.46
CA GLY A 35 5.19 7.41 -7.58
C GLY A 35 4.73 8.80 -8.04
N ASN A 36 3.80 8.80 -9.00
CA ASN A 36 3.24 10.04 -9.57
C ASN A 36 1.98 10.51 -8.84
N LEU A 37 1.31 9.60 -8.13
CA LEU A 37 -0.05 9.83 -7.60
C LEU A 37 -0.09 10.07 -6.09
N SER A 38 0.90 9.58 -5.34
CA SER A 38 0.86 9.52 -3.88
C SER A 38 2.20 9.87 -3.26
N THR A 39 2.18 10.58 -2.13
CA THR A 39 3.38 10.87 -1.31
C THR A 39 3.54 9.81 -0.25
N VAL A 40 4.75 9.28 -0.12
CA VAL A 40 5.02 8.06 0.62
C VAL A 40 6.16 8.29 1.60
N PHE A 41 5.99 7.81 2.83
CA PHE A 41 6.99 7.87 3.88
C PHE A 41 7.16 6.48 4.50
N SER A 42 8.39 6.11 4.82
CA SER A 42 8.67 5.00 5.76
C SER A 42 8.85 5.54 7.17
N PHE A 43 8.52 4.73 8.16
CA PHE A 43 8.68 5.06 9.57
C PHE A 43 8.75 3.79 10.41
N THR A 44 9.11 3.94 11.69
CA THR A 44 9.25 2.85 12.64
C THR A 44 8.39 3.09 13.88
N VAL A 45 7.67 2.05 14.32
CA VAL A 45 6.91 2.02 15.57
C VAL A 45 7.20 0.70 16.26
N LEU A 46 7.65 0.75 17.53
CA LEU A 46 7.96 -0.44 18.33
C LEU A 46 8.86 -1.44 17.57
N GLU A 47 9.96 -0.94 16.98
CA GLU A 47 10.95 -1.71 16.20
C GLU A 47 10.42 -2.36 14.91
N LYS A 48 9.16 -2.09 14.52
CA LYS A 48 8.58 -2.54 13.25
C LYS A 48 8.54 -1.41 12.23
N GLU A 49 8.88 -1.73 10.98
CA GLU A 49 8.85 -0.79 9.88
C GLU A 49 7.49 -0.76 9.17
N TYR A 50 7.05 0.44 8.84
CA TYR A 50 5.79 0.69 8.17
C TYR A 50 5.98 1.70 7.03
N VAL A 51 4.97 1.77 6.18
CA VAL A 51 4.84 2.76 5.11
C VAL A 51 3.50 3.46 5.26
N ILE A 52 3.51 4.78 5.12
CA ILE A 52 2.29 5.60 4.98
C ILE A 52 2.27 6.26 3.61
N LYS A 53 1.13 6.17 2.93
CA LYS A 53 0.85 6.79 1.63
C LYS A 53 -0.23 7.85 1.79
N PHE A 54 -0.09 8.97 1.08
CA PHE A 54 -1.06 10.05 1.03
C PHE A 54 -1.48 10.33 -0.41
N SER A 55 -2.78 10.53 -0.64
CA SER A 55 -3.33 10.90 -1.96
C SER A 55 -4.55 11.80 -1.78
N ASP A 56 -4.73 12.76 -2.70
CA ASP A 56 -5.92 13.61 -2.78
C ASP A 56 -7.04 12.97 -3.61
N VAL A 57 -6.77 11.82 -4.26
CA VAL A 57 -7.75 11.08 -5.05
C VAL A 57 -8.71 10.38 -4.09
N ALA A 58 -10.01 10.66 -4.24
CA ALA A 58 -11.06 10.00 -3.49
C ALA A 58 -11.10 8.50 -3.80
N GLY A 59 -11.29 7.65 -2.79
CA GLY A 59 -11.32 6.21 -3.01
C GLY A 59 -9.95 5.58 -3.32
N SER A 60 -8.85 6.30 -3.08
CA SER A 60 -7.51 5.90 -3.56
C SER A 60 -6.95 4.64 -2.91
N PHE A 61 -7.45 4.24 -1.73
CA PHE A 61 -6.81 3.21 -0.93
C PHE A 61 -7.75 2.09 -0.48
N GLU A 62 -9.05 2.22 -0.73
CA GLU A 62 -10.07 1.23 -0.40
C GLU A 62 -9.84 -0.05 -1.21
N THR A 63 -9.56 0.11 -2.50
CA THR A 63 -9.17 -0.99 -3.38
C THR A 63 -7.86 -1.62 -2.93
N GLU A 64 -6.87 -0.82 -2.51
CA GLU A 64 -5.59 -1.34 -2.03
C GLU A 64 -5.74 -2.16 -0.74
N LYS A 65 -6.54 -1.67 0.22
CA LYS A 65 -6.85 -2.41 1.45
C LYS A 65 -7.59 -3.71 1.16
N PHE A 66 -8.54 -3.68 0.24
CA PHE A 66 -9.27 -4.88 -0.18
C PHE A 66 -8.32 -5.91 -0.78
N ILE A 67 -7.49 -5.51 -1.74
CA ILE A 67 -6.49 -6.39 -2.38
C ILE A 67 -5.52 -6.95 -1.35
N SER A 68 -5.02 -6.11 -0.44
CA SER A 68 -4.15 -6.53 0.66
C SER A 68 -4.79 -7.64 1.49
N THR A 69 -6.03 -7.42 1.95
CA THR A 69 -6.77 -8.41 2.75
C THR A 69 -7.00 -9.70 1.96
N LEU A 70 -7.46 -9.58 0.72
CA LEU A 70 -7.76 -10.72 -0.16
C LEU A 70 -6.51 -11.59 -0.39
N LEU A 71 -5.41 -10.99 -0.83
CA LEU A 71 -4.18 -11.70 -1.17
C LEU A 71 -3.50 -12.29 0.08
N SER A 72 -3.37 -11.51 1.15
CA SER A 72 -2.72 -11.98 2.39
C SER A 72 -3.50 -13.12 3.04
N SER A 73 -4.85 -13.10 2.98
CA SER A 73 -5.69 -14.21 3.51
C SER A 73 -5.49 -15.54 2.78
N GLN A 74 -4.99 -15.51 1.54
CA GLN A 74 -4.73 -16.69 0.71
C GLN A 74 -3.21 -16.98 0.59
N GLY A 75 -2.43 -16.42 1.51
CA GLY A 75 -0.99 -16.64 1.64
C GLY A 75 -0.16 -16.05 0.50
N ILE A 76 -0.72 -15.13 -0.29
CA ILE A 76 0.02 -14.43 -1.34
C ILE A 76 0.74 -13.24 -0.69
N PRO A 77 2.07 -13.11 -0.88
CA PRO A 77 2.83 -12.00 -0.30
C PRO A 77 2.29 -10.65 -0.81
N PHE A 78 1.73 -9.86 0.11
CA PHE A 78 1.29 -8.49 -0.13
C PHE A 78 1.38 -7.72 1.20
N PRO A 79 1.77 -6.43 1.22
CA PRO A 79 1.89 -5.68 2.46
C PRO A 79 0.56 -5.61 3.22
N PRO A 80 0.49 -6.08 4.47
CA PRO A 80 -0.71 -5.94 5.28
C PRO A 80 -1.08 -4.47 5.48
N CYS A 81 -2.30 -4.11 5.09
CA CYS A 81 -2.85 -2.78 5.32
C CYS A 81 -3.38 -2.69 6.76
N VAL A 82 -2.66 -1.96 7.59
CA VAL A 82 -2.96 -1.85 9.02
C VAL A 82 -3.85 -0.66 9.34
N GLY A 83 -3.92 0.37 8.47
CA GLY A 83 -4.71 1.57 8.72
C GLY A 83 -5.17 2.31 7.46
N LEU A 84 -6.33 2.94 7.56
CA LEU A 84 -6.88 3.88 6.58
C LEU A 84 -7.46 5.08 7.31
N GLY A 85 -7.38 6.25 6.69
CA GLY A 85 -8.08 7.42 7.20
C GLY A 85 -7.86 8.66 6.35
N ASN A 86 -8.18 9.80 6.96
CA ASN A 86 -8.12 11.09 6.31
C ASN A 86 -7.35 12.08 7.17
N TYR A 87 -6.59 12.94 6.51
CA TYR A 87 -5.94 14.08 7.12
C TYR A 87 -6.07 15.29 6.19
N LYS A 88 -6.77 16.32 6.66
CA LYS A 88 -7.19 17.46 5.83
C LYS A 88 -7.95 16.97 4.59
N SER A 89 -7.52 17.36 3.39
CA SER A 89 -8.10 16.93 2.11
C SER A 89 -7.45 15.68 1.51
N LEU A 90 -6.60 14.97 2.28
CA LEU A 90 -5.88 13.79 1.80
C LEU A 90 -6.42 12.52 2.47
N ASN A 91 -6.56 11.47 1.67
CA ASN A 91 -6.68 10.11 2.16
C ASN A 91 -5.28 9.58 2.53
N TYR A 92 -5.20 8.70 3.51
CA TYR A 92 -3.98 7.97 3.82
C TYR A 92 -4.21 6.49 4.02
N LEU A 93 -3.17 5.71 3.71
CA LEU A 93 -3.07 4.27 3.99
C LEU A 93 -1.77 3.99 4.72
N ILE A 94 -1.86 3.18 5.78
CA ILE A 94 -0.72 2.67 6.53
C ILE A 94 -0.63 1.17 6.26
N SER A 95 0.53 0.69 5.86
CA SER A 95 0.84 -0.73 5.70
C SER A 95 2.13 -1.08 6.41
N GLU A 96 2.30 -2.36 6.73
CA GLU A 96 3.64 -2.87 7.08
C GLU A 96 4.59 -2.70 5.89
N LYS A 97 5.89 -2.56 6.16
CA LYS A 97 6.92 -2.53 5.13
C LYS A 97 7.41 -3.97 4.90
N ILE A 98 7.35 -4.42 3.65
CA ILE A 98 7.96 -5.70 3.26
C ILE A 98 9.45 -5.48 3.02
N GLU A 99 10.27 -6.33 3.63
CA GLU A 99 11.71 -6.37 3.38
C GLU A 99 12.03 -6.92 1.99
N GLY A 100 13.09 -6.38 1.39
CA GLY A 100 13.60 -6.87 0.12
C GLY A 100 14.03 -5.74 -0.81
N HIS A 101 14.37 -6.13 -2.04
CA HIS A 101 14.81 -5.23 -3.08
C HIS A 101 13.86 -5.28 -4.26
N ASN A 102 13.74 -4.16 -4.98
CA ASN A 102 12.99 -4.14 -6.23
C ASN A 102 13.70 -5.05 -7.24
N LEU A 103 12.96 -5.90 -7.97
CA LEU A 103 13.52 -6.79 -9.00
C LEU A 103 14.42 -6.02 -10.00
N LYS A 104 14.08 -4.78 -10.33
CA LYS A 104 14.87 -3.91 -11.23
C LYS A 104 16.27 -3.60 -10.69
N SER A 105 16.46 -3.65 -9.38
CA SER A 105 17.76 -3.40 -8.73
C SER A 105 18.63 -4.67 -8.57
N CYS A 106 18.07 -5.85 -8.84
CA CYS A 106 18.82 -7.10 -8.82
C CYS A 106 19.71 -7.25 -10.05
N SER A 107 20.82 -7.97 -9.92
CA SER A 107 21.64 -8.38 -11.07
C SER A 107 20.90 -9.35 -11.98
N PHE A 108 21.36 -9.53 -13.21
CA PHE A 108 20.78 -10.49 -14.16
C PHE A 108 20.71 -11.92 -13.57
N GLU A 109 21.78 -12.38 -12.93
CA GLU A 109 21.83 -13.70 -12.28
C GLU A 109 20.85 -13.84 -11.11
N GLN A 110 20.62 -12.76 -10.36
CA GLN A 110 19.62 -12.74 -9.30
C GLN A 110 18.20 -12.79 -9.89
N GLN A 111 17.92 -11.96 -10.90
CA GLN A 111 16.63 -11.95 -11.59
C GLN A 111 16.30 -13.31 -12.19
N HIS A 112 17.26 -13.94 -12.87
CA HIS A 112 17.06 -15.23 -13.52
C HIS A 112 16.71 -16.34 -12.51
N ARG A 113 17.38 -16.33 -11.34
CA ARG A 113 17.07 -17.25 -10.23
C ARG A 113 15.69 -17.01 -9.61
N MET A 114 15.16 -15.79 -9.68
CA MET A 114 13.84 -15.44 -9.12
C MET A 114 12.68 -15.76 -10.07
N ILE A 115 12.92 -16.02 -11.36
CA ILE A 115 11.86 -16.29 -12.34
C ILE A 115 10.88 -17.39 -11.89
N PRO A 116 11.34 -18.57 -11.39
CA PRO A 116 10.42 -19.62 -10.96
C PRO A 116 9.47 -19.16 -9.85
N GLU A 117 9.99 -18.42 -8.86
CA GLU A 117 9.20 -17.90 -7.75
C GLU A 117 8.20 -16.82 -8.23
N VAL A 118 8.63 -15.92 -9.12
CA VAL A 118 7.74 -14.91 -9.72
C VAL A 118 6.59 -15.58 -10.48
N ILE A 119 6.88 -16.61 -11.29
CA ILE A 119 5.86 -17.37 -12.02
C ILE A 119 4.91 -18.07 -11.04
N GLN A 120 5.41 -18.65 -9.96
CA GLN A 120 4.58 -19.28 -8.94
C GLN A 120 3.65 -18.28 -8.25
N ILE A 121 4.15 -17.10 -7.87
CA ILE A 121 3.34 -16.05 -7.25
C ILE A 121 2.27 -15.58 -8.23
N LEU A 122 2.63 -15.29 -9.48
CA LEU A 122 1.67 -14.90 -10.51
C LEU A 122 0.61 -15.98 -10.75
N THR A 123 1.01 -17.25 -10.80
CA THR A 123 0.09 -18.38 -10.96
C THR A 123 -0.89 -18.45 -9.80
N ARG A 124 -0.40 -18.31 -8.56
CA ARG A 124 -1.23 -18.30 -7.35
C ARG A 124 -2.18 -17.10 -7.34
N MET A 125 -1.73 -15.92 -7.73
CA MET A 125 -2.59 -14.73 -7.87
C MET A 125 -3.75 -14.93 -8.84
N ASN A 126 -3.53 -15.67 -9.93
CA ASN A 126 -4.59 -16.00 -10.89
C ASN A 126 -5.61 -17.03 -10.37
N HIS A 127 -5.30 -17.76 -9.30
CA HIS A 127 -6.18 -18.75 -8.68
C HIS A 127 -6.78 -18.26 -7.35
N VAL A 128 -6.66 -16.95 -7.06
CA VAL A 128 -7.26 -16.35 -5.86
C VAL A 128 -8.78 -16.46 -5.94
N GLU A 129 -9.38 -16.98 -4.88
CA GLU A 129 -10.83 -17.03 -4.73
C GLU A 129 -11.35 -15.61 -4.47
N ILE A 130 -12.06 -15.03 -5.44
CA ILE A 130 -12.61 -13.67 -5.37
C ILE A 130 -13.96 -13.59 -4.65
N GLY A 131 -14.48 -14.71 -4.19
CA GLY A 131 -15.72 -14.83 -3.41
C GLY A 131 -16.93 -14.23 -4.13
N SER A 132 -17.68 -13.36 -3.44
CA SER A 132 -18.88 -12.71 -3.96
C SER A 132 -18.59 -11.44 -4.77
N THR A 133 -17.34 -11.21 -5.18
CA THR A 133 -17.00 -10.05 -6.00
C THR A 133 -17.64 -10.21 -7.37
N ILE A 134 -18.46 -9.25 -7.77
CA ILE A 134 -19.19 -9.24 -9.05
C ILE A 134 -18.64 -8.13 -9.96
N GLY A 135 -18.77 -8.34 -11.27
CA GLY A 135 -18.31 -7.40 -12.28
C GLY A 135 -17.04 -7.86 -13.01
N TYR A 136 -16.77 -7.24 -14.15
CA TYR A 136 -15.58 -7.48 -14.96
C TYR A 136 -14.79 -6.17 -15.04
N LEU A 137 -13.45 -6.24 -15.00
CA LEU A 137 -12.49 -5.11 -14.97
C LEU A 137 -12.36 -4.44 -13.59
N TRP A 138 -11.95 -3.16 -13.55
CA TRP A 138 -11.42 -2.44 -12.36
C TRP A 138 -12.38 -2.49 -11.17
N ILE A 139 -12.23 -3.51 -10.34
CA ILE A 139 -12.84 -3.80 -9.04
C ILE A 139 -14.11 -2.95 -8.80
N CYS A 140 -15.24 -3.45 -9.30
CA CYS A 140 -16.53 -2.79 -9.24
C CYS A 140 -16.87 -2.40 -7.80
N LYS A 141 -17.29 -1.14 -7.63
CA LYS A 141 -17.79 -0.50 -6.41
C LYS A 141 -18.33 -1.51 -5.38
N PHE A 142 -17.79 -1.43 -4.16
CA PHE A 142 -18.45 -1.92 -2.96
C PHE A 142 -19.84 -1.26 -2.85
N GLU A 143 -20.89 -1.94 -3.30
CA GLU A 143 -22.25 -1.62 -2.89
C GLU A 143 -22.41 -2.08 -1.43
N TRP A 144 -22.31 -1.14 -0.50
CA TRP A 144 -22.88 -1.33 0.83
C TRP A 144 -24.40 -1.44 0.69
N GLN A 145 -24.91 -2.66 0.55
CA GLN A 145 -26.31 -2.92 0.84
C GLN A 145 -26.49 -2.86 2.36
N TRP A 146 -27.11 -1.78 2.83
CA TRP A 146 -27.67 -1.72 4.18
C TRP A 146 -28.73 -2.83 4.33
N ARG A 147 -28.51 -3.73 5.28
CA ARG A 147 -29.56 -4.54 5.91
C ARG A 147 -29.35 -4.51 7.41
#